data_AF-A0A523E7E0-F1
#
_entry.id   AF-A0A523E7E0-F1
#
_cell.length_a   1.000
_cell.length_b   1.000
_cell.length_c   1.000
_cell.angle_alpha   90.00
_cell.angle_beta   90.00
_cell.angle_gamma   90.00
#
_symmetry.space_group_name_H-M   'P 1'
#
loop_
_entity.id
_entity.type
_entity.pdbx_description
1 polymer ?
#
loop_
_entity_poly.entity_id
_entity_poly.type
_entity_poly.pdbx_seq_one_letter_code
_entity_poly.pdbx_strand_id
1 'polypeptide(L)'
;MNDSVYDLGNVDPKTVSVVSNPPVVATEPRRREGGRQPRSTGFWSRRHTGAMIRPPEPAPHAAGTERPRRTLDMGATLSLFAPGMGQMVRGRPDLGFLFLITGALLSSLAWAAWTTRAGLAQTLPLLGLSRAWGLRTLLILYGLAAVLHITAVVGGIARHQGARPQAGFLALTSALVPGWGQALAGRAWRTGFCLGGLWLVGFAWLMSSPPLQMAMAEQNLILPPGLGFITKPLVLYTGPAVLWAVAISDAFHGRDVEA
;
A
#
# COMPACT_ATOMS: atom_id res chain seq x y z
N MET A 1 7.81 -56.84 -4.40
CA MET A 1 9.25 -56.86 -4.07
C MET A 1 9.98 -56.24 -5.24
N ASN A 2 10.35 -54.97 -5.10
CA ASN A 2 11.21 -54.24 -6.04
C ASN A 2 11.98 -53.24 -5.19
N ASP A 3 13.22 -53.59 -4.88
CA ASP A 3 14.17 -52.77 -4.14
C ASP A 3 14.76 -51.73 -5.09
N SER A 4 14.44 -50.45 -4.90
CA SER A 4 15.16 -49.35 -5.55
C SER A 4 16.06 -48.67 -4.54
N VAL A 5 17.34 -49.04 -4.61
CA VAL A 5 18.47 -48.41 -3.93
C VAL A 5 18.66 -47.00 -4.51
N TYR A 6 18.49 -45.98 -3.69
CA TYR A 6 18.90 -44.61 -4.03
C TYR A 6 20.34 -44.39 -3.55
N ASP A 7 21.22 -44.22 -4.53
CA ASP A 7 22.63 -43.88 -4.38
C ASP A 7 22.74 -42.37 -4.08
N LEU A 8 23.19 -42.03 -2.86
CA LEU A 8 23.41 -40.66 -2.43
C LEU A 8 24.78 -40.19 -2.92
N GLY A 9 24.76 -39.53 -4.08
CA GLY A 9 25.91 -38.85 -4.67
C GLY A 9 26.48 -37.79 -3.72
N ASN A 10 27.73 -38.02 -3.34
CA ASN A 10 28.61 -37.21 -2.53
C ASN A 10 28.87 -35.85 -3.20
N VAL A 11 28.39 -34.74 -2.61
CA VAL A 11 28.66 -33.37 -3.10
C VAL A 11 29.80 -32.77 -2.30
N ASP A 12 30.89 -32.48 -3.03
CA ASP A 12 32.17 -31.97 -2.55
C ASP A 12 32.04 -30.50 -2.06
N PRO A 13 32.35 -30.19 -0.78
CA PRO A 13 32.19 -28.84 -0.23
C PRO A 13 33.49 -28.03 -0.34
N LYS A 14 33.87 -27.59 -1.55
CA LYS A 14 35.01 -26.67 -1.71
C LYS A 14 34.85 -25.68 -2.86
N THR A 15 34.29 -24.50 -2.59
CA THR A 15 34.88 -23.21 -3.02
C THR A 15 34.13 -22.04 -2.36
N VAL A 16 34.60 -21.65 -1.17
CA VAL A 16 34.30 -20.35 -0.59
C VAL A 16 35.22 -19.34 -1.28
N SER A 17 34.67 -18.57 -2.22
CA SER A 17 35.36 -17.39 -2.78
C SER A 17 35.02 -16.17 -1.93
N VAL A 18 35.99 -15.77 -1.10
CA VAL A 18 35.98 -14.53 -0.33
C VAL A 18 36.17 -13.38 -1.31
N VAL A 19 35.11 -12.59 -1.54
CA VAL A 19 35.19 -11.33 -2.28
C VAL A 19 35.53 -10.22 -1.29
N SER A 20 36.78 -9.75 -1.37
CA SER A 20 37.28 -8.57 -0.67
C SER A 20 36.71 -7.30 -1.31
N ASN A 21 35.95 -6.52 -0.55
CA ASN A 21 35.52 -5.18 -0.97
C ASN A 21 36.69 -4.18 -0.86
N PRO A 22 36.86 -3.27 -1.84
CA PRO A 22 37.85 -2.20 -1.78
C PRO A 22 37.48 -1.09 -0.78
N PRO A 23 38.46 -0.30 -0.30
CA PRO A 23 38.24 0.75 0.69
C PRO A 23 37.42 1.93 0.12
N VAL A 24 36.43 2.36 0.91
CA VAL A 24 35.62 3.56 0.66
C VAL A 24 36.50 4.80 0.84
N VAL A 25 36.73 5.50 -0.26
CA VAL A 25 37.40 6.81 -0.31
C VAL A 25 36.49 7.86 0.31
N ALA A 26 37.00 8.58 1.32
CA ALA A 26 36.35 9.72 1.94
C ALA A 26 36.33 10.91 0.97
N THR A 27 35.17 11.30 0.48
CA THR A 27 34.97 12.56 -0.25
C THR A 27 34.63 13.71 0.72
N GLU A 28 35.43 14.77 0.63
CA GLU A 28 35.32 16.02 1.39
C GLU A 28 33.98 16.76 1.22
N PRO A 29 33.57 17.57 2.22
CA PRO A 29 32.40 18.43 2.12
C PRO A 29 32.69 19.69 1.28
N ARG A 30 31.99 19.82 0.15
CA ARG A 30 31.95 21.06 -0.64
C ARG A 30 31.28 22.19 0.15
N ARG A 31 32.10 23.16 0.59
CA ARG A 31 31.69 24.54 0.89
C ARG A 31 30.86 25.10 -0.27
N ARG A 32 29.65 25.58 0.01
CA ARG A 32 28.94 26.53 -0.87
C ARG A 32 29.07 27.93 -0.28
N GLU A 33 29.93 28.72 -0.91
CA GLU A 33 29.85 30.18 -0.99
C GLU A 33 28.45 30.55 -1.56
N GLY A 34 27.73 31.52 -1.02
CA GLY A 34 28.08 32.93 -1.06
C GLY A 34 27.41 33.60 -2.26
N GLY A 35 26.08 33.80 -2.20
CA GLY A 35 25.29 34.45 -3.26
C GLY A 35 24.42 35.58 -2.70
N ARG A 36 24.81 36.82 -3.00
CA ARG A 36 24.21 38.10 -2.58
C ARG A 36 22.74 38.28 -2.98
N GLN A 37 22.04 39.02 -2.12
CA GLN A 37 20.80 39.76 -2.37
C GLN A 37 20.85 40.65 -3.62
N PRO A 38 19.66 41.01 -4.13
CA PRO A 38 19.36 42.41 -4.43
C PRO A 38 18.19 42.94 -3.60
N ARG A 39 18.45 44.11 -3.02
CA ARG A 39 17.49 45.09 -2.52
C ARG A 39 16.50 45.48 -3.63
N SER A 40 15.21 45.60 -3.31
CA SER A 40 14.34 46.55 -3.99
C SER A 40 13.60 47.41 -2.97
N THR A 41 13.91 48.69 -3.04
CA THR A 41 13.33 49.83 -2.33
C THR A 41 12.02 50.26 -2.98
N GLY A 42 11.00 50.51 -2.17
CA GLY A 42 9.78 51.27 -2.49
C GLY A 42 8.91 51.25 -1.22
N PHE A 43 8.96 52.25 -0.33
CA PHE A 43 8.57 53.67 -0.47
C PHE A 43 7.08 53.83 -0.80
N TRP A 44 6.45 54.84 -0.19
CA TRP A 44 5.00 55.09 -0.01
C TRP A 44 4.34 54.31 1.16
N SER A 45 3.64 54.91 2.12
CA SER A 45 3.48 56.31 2.52
C SER A 45 2.82 56.32 3.89
N ARG A 46 3.41 57.08 4.81
CA ARG A 46 2.99 57.30 6.19
C ARG A 46 1.80 58.27 6.24
N ARG A 47 0.73 57.93 6.96
CA ARG A 47 -0.09 58.92 7.70
C ARG A 47 -0.47 58.40 9.08
N HIS A 48 -0.17 59.26 10.05
CA HIS A 48 -0.53 59.36 11.46
C HIS A 48 -2.06 59.18 11.68
N THR A 49 -2.66 58.91 12.84
CA THR A 49 -2.32 59.22 14.24
C THR A 49 -3.36 58.49 15.09
N GLY A 50 -2.94 57.84 16.17
CA GLY A 50 -3.83 57.16 17.10
C GLY A 50 -3.00 56.37 18.09
N ALA A 51 -2.35 57.08 19.02
CA ALA A 51 -1.66 56.46 20.15
C ALA A 51 -2.71 55.87 21.09
N MET A 52 -3.23 54.71 20.71
CA MET A 52 -3.99 53.84 21.61
C MET A 52 -2.96 53.25 22.56
N ILE A 53 -3.03 53.64 23.84
CA ILE A 53 -2.25 53.06 24.92
C ILE A 53 -2.51 51.55 24.89
N ARG A 54 -1.54 50.81 24.35
CA ARG A 54 -1.61 49.35 24.28
C ARG A 54 -1.53 48.86 25.72
N PRO A 55 -2.54 48.16 26.25
CA PRO A 55 -2.42 47.54 27.57
C PRO A 55 -1.16 46.65 27.57
N PRO A 56 -0.46 46.54 28.71
CA PRO A 56 0.72 45.71 28.83
C PRO A 56 0.39 44.32 28.31
N GLU A 57 1.13 43.90 27.28
CA GLU A 57 1.05 42.57 26.71
C GLU A 57 1.23 41.59 27.88
N PRO A 58 0.22 40.75 28.18
CA PRO A 58 0.36 39.79 29.26
C PRO A 58 1.61 38.96 28.95
N ALA A 59 2.53 38.93 29.92
CA ALA A 59 3.76 38.16 29.83
C ALA A 59 3.45 36.82 29.17
N PRO A 60 4.24 36.35 28.18
CA PRO A 60 3.99 35.09 27.52
C PRO A 60 3.96 34.03 28.62
N HIS A 61 2.75 33.64 29.04
CA HIS A 61 2.54 32.56 29.97
C HIS A 61 3.30 31.41 29.37
N ALA A 62 4.35 30.99 30.09
CA ALA A 62 5.27 29.94 29.72
C ALA A 62 4.48 28.92 28.94
N ALA A 63 4.67 28.94 27.61
CA ALA A 63 3.91 28.13 26.68
C ALA A 63 4.10 26.72 27.21
N GLY A 64 3.04 26.20 27.83
CA GLY A 64 3.02 24.84 28.32
C GLY A 64 3.51 24.05 27.14
N THR A 65 4.59 23.30 27.35
CA THR A 65 5.11 22.38 26.37
C THR A 65 4.03 21.33 26.15
N GLU A 66 2.98 21.69 25.41
CA GLU A 66 2.01 20.78 24.86
C GLU A 66 2.85 19.93 23.93
N ARG A 67 3.33 18.81 24.49
CA ARG A 67 3.95 17.76 23.71
C ARG A 67 3.04 17.57 22.51
N PRO A 68 3.52 17.79 21.27
CA PRO A 68 2.68 17.67 20.10
C PRO A 68 1.98 16.33 20.20
N ARG A 69 0.65 16.37 20.34
CA ARG A 69 -0.17 15.16 20.46
C ARG A 69 0.20 14.32 19.25
N ARG A 70 0.73 13.12 19.50
CA ARG A 70 0.92 12.10 18.47
C ARG A 70 -0.47 11.73 17.94
N THR A 71 -0.97 12.49 17.00
CA THR A 71 -2.18 12.14 16.28
C THR A 71 -1.77 11.07 15.29
N LEU A 72 -2.15 9.82 15.60
CA LEU A 72 -2.11 8.73 14.64
C LEU A 72 -2.83 9.20 13.37
N ASP A 73 -2.30 8.83 12.19
CA ASP A 73 -2.94 9.15 10.92
C ASP A 73 -4.23 8.33 10.77
N MET A 74 -5.29 8.82 11.40
CA MET A 74 -6.61 8.20 11.36
C MET A 74 -7.12 8.14 9.92
N GLY A 75 -6.72 9.07 9.05
CA GLY A 75 -7.14 9.08 7.65
C GLY A 75 -6.62 7.87 6.87
N ALA A 76 -5.32 7.59 6.98
CA ALA A 76 -4.71 6.44 6.30
C ALA A 76 -5.29 5.11 6.82
N THR A 77 -5.49 5.00 8.12
CA THR A 77 -6.06 3.81 8.77
C THR A 77 -7.50 3.57 8.34
N LEU A 78 -8.35 4.61 8.34
CA LEU A 78 -9.73 4.47 7.90
C LEU A 78 -9.83 4.09 6.41
N SER A 79 -8.95 4.65 5.57
CA SER A 79 -8.90 4.31 4.15
C SER A 79 -8.50 2.86 3.88
N LEU A 80 -7.75 2.25 4.80
CA LEU A 80 -7.35 0.84 4.72
C LEU A 80 -8.56 -0.09 4.80
N PHE A 81 -9.54 0.24 5.66
CA PHE A 81 -10.75 -0.57 5.86
C PHE A 81 -11.91 -0.14 4.97
N ALA A 82 -12.02 1.16 4.68
CA ALA A 82 -13.08 1.75 3.89
C ALA A 82 -12.51 2.79 2.92
N PRO A 83 -12.38 2.44 1.61
CA PRO A 83 -11.87 3.37 0.60
C PRO A 83 -12.61 4.71 0.64
N GLY A 84 -11.88 5.83 0.74
CA GLY A 84 -12.45 7.17 0.74
C GLY A 84 -12.68 7.80 2.13
N MET A 85 -12.77 6.99 3.20
CA MET A 85 -13.02 7.53 4.55
C MET A 85 -11.89 8.44 5.05
N GLY A 86 -10.64 8.18 4.69
CA GLY A 86 -9.54 9.04 5.09
C GLY A 86 -9.54 10.41 4.42
N GLN A 87 -10.03 10.49 3.19
CA GLN A 87 -10.20 11.73 2.45
C GLN A 87 -11.29 12.57 3.10
N MET A 88 -12.39 11.96 3.55
CA MET A 88 -13.46 12.65 4.28
C MET A 88 -12.95 13.26 5.59
N VAL A 89 -12.21 12.49 6.40
CA VAL A 89 -11.63 12.98 7.68
C VAL A 89 -10.65 14.13 7.45
N ARG A 90 -10.04 14.22 6.27
CA ARG A 90 -9.12 15.31 5.88
C ARG A 90 -9.81 16.50 5.23
N GLY A 91 -11.13 16.59 5.31
CA GLY A 91 -11.88 17.69 4.72
C GLY A 91 -11.92 17.66 3.19
N ARG A 92 -11.72 16.49 2.57
CA ARG A 92 -11.88 16.27 1.12
C ARG A 92 -13.05 15.32 0.86
N PRO A 93 -14.29 15.68 1.24
CA PRO A 93 -15.45 14.80 1.13
C PRO A 93 -15.73 14.36 -0.30
N ASP A 94 -15.52 15.23 -1.29
CA ASP A 94 -15.77 14.93 -2.71
C ASP A 94 -14.96 13.73 -3.19
N LEU A 95 -13.65 13.70 -2.88
CA LEU A 95 -12.79 12.57 -3.20
C LEU A 95 -13.16 11.34 -2.36
N GLY A 96 -13.54 11.54 -1.11
CA GLY A 96 -13.99 10.46 -0.24
C GLY A 96 -15.21 9.74 -0.81
N PHE A 97 -16.24 10.49 -1.21
CA PHE A 97 -17.44 9.96 -1.85
C PHE A 97 -17.13 9.32 -3.20
N LEU A 98 -16.25 9.91 -4.01
CA LEU A 98 -15.82 9.31 -5.27
C LEU A 98 -15.26 7.89 -5.05
N PHE A 99 -14.33 7.72 -4.10
CA PHE A 99 -13.75 6.40 -3.80
C PHE A 99 -14.77 5.44 -3.21
N LEU A 100 -15.62 5.90 -2.28
CA LEU A 100 -16.63 5.07 -1.64
C LEU A 100 -17.67 4.57 -2.66
N ILE A 101 -18.25 5.48 -3.45
CA ILE A 101 -19.28 5.16 -4.46
C ILE A 101 -18.70 4.28 -5.55
N THR A 102 -17.51 4.60 -6.05
CA THR A 102 -16.87 3.79 -7.10
C THR A 102 -16.53 2.40 -6.57
N GLY A 103 -16.04 2.28 -5.34
CA GLY A 103 -15.74 1.00 -4.70
C GLY A 103 -17.01 0.16 -4.49
N ALA A 104 -18.10 0.78 -4.04
CA ALA A 104 -19.39 0.14 -3.90
C ALA A 104 -19.92 -0.33 -5.25
N LEU A 105 -19.88 0.51 -6.28
CA LEU A 105 -20.30 0.16 -7.65
C LEU A 105 -19.50 -1.03 -8.20
N LEU A 106 -18.18 -1.01 -8.12
CA LEU A 106 -17.33 -2.10 -8.60
C LEU A 106 -17.64 -3.41 -7.87
N SER A 107 -17.83 -3.34 -6.55
CA SER A 107 -18.17 -4.49 -5.72
C SER A 107 -19.56 -5.04 -6.04
N SER A 108 -20.55 -4.17 -6.24
CA SER A 108 -21.91 -4.55 -6.65
C SER A 108 -21.94 -5.14 -8.05
N LEU A 109 -21.16 -4.60 -8.99
CA LEU A 109 -21.02 -5.15 -10.35
C LEU A 109 -20.34 -6.54 -10.32
N ALA A 110 -19.29 -6.70 -9.51
CA ALA A 110 -18.63 -7.99 -9.36
C ALA A 110 -19.58 -9.02 -8.74
N TRP A 111 -20.33 -8.63 -7.71
CA TRP A 111 -21.36 -9.47 -7.09
C TRP A 111 -22.48 -9.84 -8.07
N ALA A 112 -22.98 -8.87 -8.84
CA ALA A 112 -24.01 -9.10 -9.84
C ALA A 112 -23.52 -10.05 -10.95
N ALA A 113 -22.31 -9.84 -11.46
CA ALA A 113 -21.69 -10.72 -12.45
C ALA A 113 -21.48 -12.14 -11.89
N TRP A 114 -21.13 -12.27 -10.61
CA TRP A 114 -20.96 -13.56 -9.96
C TRP A 114 -22.27 -14.32 -9.79
N THR A 115 -23.33 -13.65 -9.34
CA THR A 115 -24.64 -14.25 -9.09
C THR A 115 -25.40 -14.57 -10.39
N THR A 116 -25.21 -13.77 -11.44
CA THR A 116 -25.83 -13.97 -12.77
C THR A 116 -24.96 -14.78 -13.74
N ARG A 117 -23.85 -15.36 -13.28
CA ARG A 117 -22.85 -16.03 -14.13
C ARG A 117 -23.43 -17.10 -15.05
N ALA A 118 -24.41 -17.87 -14.58
CA ALA A 118 -25.03 -18.94 -15.35
C ALA A 118 -25.85 -18.39 -16.53
N GLY A 119 -26.60 -17.31 -16.28
CA GLY A 119 -27.34 -16.60 -17.34
C GLY A 119 -26.39 -15.93 -18.33
N LEU A 120 -25.33 -15.27 -17.85
CA LEU A 120 -24.31 -14.67 -18.70
C LEU A 120 -23.61 -15.70 -19.60
N ALA A 121 -23.32 -16.90 -19.10
CA ALA A 121 -22.69 -17.95 -19.88
C ALA A 121 -23.57 -18.43 -21.07
N GLN A 122 -24.89 -18.31 -20.95
CA GLN A 122 -25.84 -18.66 -21.99
C GLN A 122 -26.07 -17.51 -22.98
N THR A 123 -26.06 -16.26 -22.53
CA THR A 123 -26.32 -15.09 -23.38
C THR A 123 -25.10 -14.62 -24.17
N LEU A 124 -23.88 -14.78 -23.65
CA LEU A 124 -22.65 -14.33 -24.33
C LEU A 124 -22.49 -14.94 -25.75
N PRO A 125 -22.69 -16.26 -25.97
CA PRO A 125 -22.64 -16.83 -27.31
C PRO A 125 -23.68 -16.26 -28.27
N LEU A 126 -24.87 -15.88 -27.78
CA LEU A 126 -25.91 -15.26 -28.60
C LEU A 126 -25.49 -13.87 -29.12
N LEU A 127 -24.59 -13.21 -28.40
CA LEU A 127 -23.97 -11.94 -28.79
C LEU A 127 -22.69 -12.11 -29.61
N GLY A 128 -22.32 -13.34 -29.99
CA GLY A 128 -21.07 -13.65 -30.69
C GLY A 128 -19.82 -13.55 -29.81
N LEU A 129 -19.98 -13.52 -28.48
CA LEU A 129 -18.88 -13.40 -27.53
C LEU A 129 -18.54 -14.75 -26.89
N SER A 130 -17.25 -14.98 -26.62
CA SER A 130 -16.79 -16.16 -25.87
C SER A 130 -17.28 -16.14 -24.43
N ARG A 131 -17.67 -17.30 -23.87
CA ARG A 131 -18.05 -17.45 -22.44
C ARG A 131 -16.98 -16.93 -21.47
N ALA A 132 -15.71 -16.96 -21.87
CA ALA A 132 -14.59 -16.41 -21.12
C ALA A 132 -14.74 -14.93 -20.75
N TRP A 133 -15.56 -14.16 -21.48
CA TRP A 133 -15.79 -12.74 -21.20
C TRP A 133 -16.42 -12.51 -19.83
N GLY A 134 -17.30 -13.40 -19.35
CA GLY A 134 -17.88 -13.28 -18.00
C GLY A 134 -16.80 -13.30 -16.91
N LEU A 135 -15.88 -14.28 -17.01
CA LEU A 135 -14.75 -14.36 -16.09
C LEU A 135 -13.79 -13.17 -16.25
N ARG A 136 -13.44 -12.79 -17.49
CA ARG A 136 -12.56 -11.63 -17.74
C ARG A 136 -13.11 -10.35 -17.11
N THR A 137 -14.41 -10.11 -17.23
CA THR A 137 -15.07 -8.95 -16.60
C THR A 137 -14.93 -8.99 -15.08
N LEU A 138 -15.11 -10.14 -14.43
CA LEU A 138 -14.88 -10.29 -13.00
C LEU A 138 -13.43 -9.97 -12.61
N LEU A 139 -12.45 -10.47 -13.36
CA LEU A 139 -11.04 -10.19 -13.09
C LEU A 139 -10.71 -8.70 -13.28
N ILE A 140 -11.28 -8.05 -14.30
CA ILE A 140 -11.12 -6.61 -14.56
C ILE A 140 -11.74 -5.81 -13.40
N LEU A 141 -12.97 -6.13 -12.98
CA LEU A 141 -13.64 -5.44 -11.88
C LEU A 141 -12.84 -5.57 -10.58
N TYR A 142 -12.31 -6.77 -10.29
CA TYR A 142 -11.45 -7.00 -9.13
C TYR A 142 -10.15 -6.18 -9.21
N GLY A 143 -9.48 -6.16 -10.37
CA GLY A 143 -8.27 -5.37 -10.58
C GLY A 143 -8.51 -3.86 -10.42
N LEU A 144 -9.62 -3.35 -10.97
CA LEU A 144 -10.03 -1.95 -10.79
C LEU A 144 -10.31 -1.63 -9.32
N ALA A 145 -10.99 -2.52 -8.59
CA ALA A 145 -11.25 -2.35 -7.16
C ALA A 145 -9.93 -2.31 -6.36
N ALA A 146 -8.97 -3.17 -6.69
CA ALA A 146 -7.65 -3.16 -6.08
C ALA A 146 -6.90 -1.84 -6.31
N VAL A 147 -6.84 -1.37 -7.57
CA VAL A 147 -6.20 -0.09 -7.92
C VAL A 147 -6.89 1.08 -7.21
N LEU A 148 -8.21 1.08 -7.18
CA LEU A 148 -8.99 2.11 -6.49
C LEU A 148 -8.71 2.11 -4.98
N HIS A 149 -8.66 0.95 -4.34
CA HIS A 149 -8.37 0.83 -2.91
C HIS A 149 -6.94 1.29 -2.60
N ILE A 150 -5.96 0.85 -3.39
CA ILE A 150 -4.56 1.27 -3.24
C ILE A 150 -4.42 2.78 -3.40
N THR A 151 -5.03 3.36 -4.44
CA THR A 151 -4.99 4.82 -4.67
C THR A 151 -5.72 5.59 -3.57
N ALA A 152 -6.83 5.07 -3.04
CA ALA A 152 -7.52 5.65 -1.89
C ALA A 152 -6.65 5.62 -0.63
N VAL A 153 -5.97 4.51 -0.33
CA VAL A 153 -5.07 4.43 0.83
C VAL A 153 -3.87 5.33 0.65
N VAL A 154 -3.19 5.27 -0.51
CA VAL A 154 -1.99 6.05 -0.82
C VAL A 154 -2.29 7.55 -0.86
N GLY A 155 -3.37 7.97 -1.51
CA GLY A 155 -3.84 9.36 -1.49
C GLY A 155 -4.38 9.80 -0.12
N GLY A 156 -4.79 8.81 0.68
CA GLY A 156 -5.18 8.93 2.08
C GLY A 156 -4.00 8.85 3.05
N ILE A 157 -2.74 8.84 2.61
CA ILE A 157 -1.56 8.97 3.49
C ILE A 157 -1.09 10.42 3.48
N ALA A 158 -0.98 11.04 4.65
CA ALA A 158 -0.46 12.39 4.76
C ALA A 158 1.06 12.29 4.75
N ARG A 159 1.73 13.24 4.08
CA ARG A 159 3.17 13.46 4.28
C ARG A 159 3.36 14.04 5.68
N HIS A 160 3.23 13.21 6.70
CA HIS A 160 3.34 13.66 8.08
C HIS A 160 4.78 14.08 8.40
N GLN A 161 4.92 15.33 8.85
CA GLN A 161 6.14 15.88 9.45
C GLN A 161 6.12 15.80 10.99
N GLY A 162 5.19 15.02 11.56
CA GLY A 162 4.98 14.88 13.00
C GLY A 162 5.81 13.78 13.67
N ALA A 163 5.69 13.66 14.99
CA ALA A 163 6.37 12.64 15.78
C ALA A 163 5.94 11.22 15.36
N ARG A 164 6.88 10.45 14.80
CA ARG A 164 6.64 9.09 14.32
C ARG A 164 6.26 8.13 15.49
N PRO A 165 5.31 7.20 15.31
CA PRO A 165 5.00 6.18 16.31
C PRO A 165 6.22 5.29 16.63
N GLN A 166 6.20 4.61 17.78
CA GLN A 166 7.25 3.66 18.16
C GLN A 166 7.26 2.46 17.18
N ALA A 167 8.44 1.96 16.79
CA ALA A 167 8.54 0.84 15.82
C ALA A 167 7.79 -0.41 16.26
N GLY A 168 7.80 -0.74 17.56
CA GLY A 168 7.06 -1.91 18.05
C GLY A 168 5.57 -1.81 17.73
N PHE A 169 4.98 -0.62 17.84
CA PHE A 169 3.59 -0.38 17.46
C PHE A 169 3.38 -0.48 15.94
N LEU A 170 4.26 0.11 15.14
CA LEU A 170 4.18 0.02 13.67
C LEU A 170 4.27 -1.44 13.20
N ALA A 171 5.21 -2.21 13.75
CA ALA A 171 5.37 -3.61 13.44
C ALA A 171 4.16 -4.45 13.85
N LEU A 172 3.59 -4.20 15.03
CA LEU A 172 2.36 -4.85 15.47
C LEU A 172 1.21 -4.57 14.50
N THR A 173 1.04 -3.31 14.08
CA THR A 173 -0.01 -2.98 13.10
C THR A 173 0.23 -3.64 11.74
N SER A 174 1.48 -3.74 11.26
CA SER A 174 1.81 -4.46 10.03
C SER A 174 1.66 -5.98 10.16
N ALA A 175 1.77 -6.54 11.37
CA ALA A 175 1.47 -7.95 11.63
C ALA A 175 -0.04 -8.23 11.53
N LEU A 176 -0.89 -7.27 11.93
CA LEU A 176 -2.34 -7.37 11.77
C LEU A 176 -2.76 -7.21 10.31
N VAL A 177 -2.29 -6.16 9.64
CA VAL A 177 -2.58 -5.90 8.22
C VAL A 177 -1.30 -5.43 7.50
N PRO A 178 -0.80 -6.17 6.50
CA PRO A 178 0.38 -5.78 5.75
C PRO A 178 0.23 -4.38 5.16
N GLY A 179 1.25 -3.54 5.35
CA GLY A 179 1.23 -2.15 4.88
C GLY A 179 0.60 -1.14 5.83
N TRP A 180 -0.05 -1.57 6.93
CA TRP A 180 -0.68 -0.66 7.88
C TRP A 180 0.33 0.16 8.68
N GLY A 181 1.38 -0.47 9.21
CA GLY A 181 2.47 0.24 9.89
C GLY A 181 3.18 1.22 8.95
N GLN A 182 3.36 0.86 7.68
CA GLN A 182 3.89 1.77 6.65
C GLN A 182 2.96 2.97 6.43
N ALA A 183 1.64 2.75 6.43
CA ALA A 183 0.65 3.80 6.25
C ALA A 183 0.69 4.79 7.41
N LEU A 184 0.75 4.28 8.64
CA LEU A 184 0.93 5.06 9.86
C LEU A 184 2.27 5.79 9.92
N ALA A 185 3.31 5.23 9.31
CA ALA A 185 4.62 5.86 9.18
C ALA A 185 4.69 6.91 8.05
N GLY A 186 3.60 7.11 7.29
CA GLY A 186 3.56 8.06 6.17
C GLY A 186 4.25 7.56 4.89
N ARG A 187 4.58 6.26 4.78
CA ARG A 187 5.34 5.69 3.67
C ARG A 187 4.45 5.18 2.54
N ALA A 188 3.91 6.13 1.78
CA ALA A 188 2.98 5.90 0.68
C ALA A 188 3.38 4.76 -0.28
N TRP A 189 4.61 4.78 -0.81
CA TRP A 189 5.09 3.76 -1.75
C TRP A 189 5.13 2.35 -1.11
N ARG A 190 5.67 2.24 0.10
CA ARG A 190 5.80 0.96 0.80
C ARG A 190 4.43 0.39 1.20
N THR A 191 3.50 1.24 1.60
CA THR A 191 2.10 0.86 1.81
C THR A 191 1.47 0.35 0.52
N GLY A 192 1.64 1.07 -0.58
CA GLY A 192 1.11 0.67 -1.89
C GLY A 192 1.65 -0.70 -2.33
N PHE A 193 2.95 -0.95 -2.13
CA PHE A 193 3.57 -2.24 -2.41
C PHE A 193 2.98 -3.37 -1.55
N CYS A 194 2.88 -3.18 -0.23
CA CYS A 194 2.35 -4.21 0.66
C CYS A 194 0.87 -4.51 0.38
N LEU A 195 0.07 -3.47 0.15
CA LEU A 195 -1.35 -3.59 -0.16
C LEU A 195 -1.56 -4.22 -1.54
N GLY A 196 -0.75 -3.84 -2.54
CA GLY A 196 -0.73 -4.49 -3.85
C GLY A 196 -0.38 -5.97 -3.76
N GLY A 197 0.63 -6.32 -2.95
CA GLY A 197 0.96 -7.70 -2.64
C GLY A 197 -0.20 -8.46 -2.00
N LEU A 198 -0.92 -7.83 -1.07
CA LEU A 198 -2.10 -8.43 -0.41
C LEU A 198 -3.22 -8.72 -1.42
N TRP A 199 -3.51 -7.77 -2.31
CA TRP A 199 -4.47 -7.96 -3.40
C TRP A 199 -4.04 -9.06 -4.38
N LEU A 200 -2.74 -9.16 -4.71
CA LEU A 200 -2.22 -10.23 -5.56
C LEU A 200 -2.34 -11.61 -4.90
N VAL A 201 -2.03 -11.70 -3.61
CA VAL A 201 -2.22 -12.93 -2.83
C VAL A 201 -3.70 -13.31 -2.78
N GLY A 202 -4.59 -12.35 -2.51
CA GLY A 202 -6.04 -12.57 -2.51
C GLY A 202 -6.57 -13.00 -3.88
N PHE A 203 -6.09 -12.38 -4.95
CA PHE A 203 -6.41 -12.77 -6.32
C PHE A 203 -5.98 -14.20 -6.62
N ALA A 204 -4.74 -14.53 -6.30
CA ALA A 204 -4.21 -15.84 -6.58
C ALA A 204 -4.85 -16.93 -5.68
N TRP A 205 -5.24 -16.58 -4.45
CA TRP A 205 -6.11 -17.42 -3.61
C TRP A 205 -7.46 -17.68 -4.29
N LEU A 206 -8.13 -16.63 -4.77
CA LEU A 206 -9.40 -16.73 -5.48
C LEU A 206 -9.28 -17.62 -6.72
N MET A 207 -8.24 -17.44 -7.53
CA MET A 207 -7.92 -18.28 -8.71
C MET A 207 -7.71 -19.76 -8.35
N SER A 208 -7.21 -20.03 -7.14
CA SER A 208 -6.99 -21.39 -6.65
C SER A 208 -8.19 -22.01 -5.92
N SER A 209 -9.26 -21.25 -5.72
CA SER A 209 -10.41 -21.65 -4.91
C SER A 209 -11.30 -22.68 -5.64
N PRO A 210 -11.82 -23.71 -4.95
CA PRO A 210 -12.73 -24.68 -5.56
C PRO A 210 -13.98 -24.08 -6.20
N PRO A 211 -14.68 -23.08 -5.59
CA PRO A 211 -15.86 -22.49 -6.20
C PRO A 211 -15.60 -21.84 -7.56
N LEU A 212 -14.44 -21.18 -7.72
CA LEU A 212 -14.08 -20.58 -8.99
C LEU A 212 -13.70 -21.65 -10.02
N GLN A 213 -12.98 -22.70 -9.60
CA GLN A 213 -12.64 -23.82 -10.50
C GLN A 213 -13.89 -24.55 -11.00
N MET A 214 -14.88 -24.76 -10.14
CA MET A 214 -16.19 -25.30 -10.53
C MET A 214 -16.89 -24.37 -11.53
N ALA A 215 -16.94 -23.07 -11.25
CA ALA A 215 -17.53 -22.08 -12.16
C ALA A 215 -16.80 -22.00 -13.52
N MET A 216 -15.48 -22.17 -13.55
CA MET A 216 -14.71 -22.23 -14.79
C MET A 216 -14.99 -23.51 -15.57
N ALA A 217 -15.08 -24.66 -14.87
CA ALA A 217 -15.42 -25.94 -15.48
C ALA A 217 -16.82 -25.93 -16.10
N GLU A 218 -17.82 -25.35 -15.41
CA GLU A 218 -19.19 -25.14 -15.93
C GLU A 218 -19.20 -24.35 -17.24
N GLN A 219 -18.22 -23.44 -17.43
CA GLN A 219 -18.11 -22.60 -18.62
C GLN A 219 -17.24 -23.23 -19.72
N ASN A 220 -16.79 -24.49 -19.55
CA ASN A 220 -15.80 -25.15 -20.41
C ASN A 220 -14.49 -24.36 -20.52
N LEU A 221 -14.11 -23.63 -19.48
CA LEU A 221 -12.84 -22.90 -19.41
C LEU A 221 -11.80 -23.80 -18.77
N ILE A 222 -10.87 -24.29 -19.58
CA ILE A 222 -9.74 -25.08 -19.11
C ILE A 222 -8.68 -24.11 -18.57
N LEU A 223 -8.38 -24.21 -17.27
CA LEU A 223 -7.23 -23.52 -16.70
C LEU A 223 -5.94 -24.08 -17.32
N PRO A 224 -4.95 -23.22 -17.64
CA PRO A 224 -3.65 -23.68 -18.10
C PRO A 224 -3.09 -24.74 -17.12
N PRO A 225 -2.71 -25.94 -17.60
CA PRO A 225 -2.15 -26.99 -16.75
C PRO A 225 -0.82 -26.49 -16.18
N GLY A 226 -0.85 -26.06 -14.92
CA GLY A 226 0.27 -25.40 -14.24
C GLY A 226 -0.20 -24.38 -13.21
N LEU A 227 -1.35 -23.73 -13.47
CA LEU A 227 -1.98 -22.76 -12.57
C LEU A 227 -2.62 -23.38 -11.31
N GLY A 228 -2.72 -24.72 -11.23
CA GLY A 228 -3.29 -25.43 -10.09
C GLY A 228 -2.28 -26.16 -9.20
N PHE A 229 -1.12 -26.58 -9.74
CA PHE A 229 -0.22 -27.54 -9.09
C PHE A 229 0.97 -26.88 -8.39
N ILE A 230 1.61 -25.89 -9.03
CA ILE A 230 2.80 -25.21 -8.48
C ILE A 230 2.40 -23.96 -7.68
N THR A 231 1.37 -23.27 -8.15
CA THR A 231 0.89 -22.01 -7.58
C THR A 231 0.22 -22.20 -6.23
N LYS A 232 -0.50 -23.31 -5.98
CA LYS A 232 -1.28 -23.47 -4.73
C LYS A 232 -0.42 -23.34 -3.46
N PRO A 233 0.57 -24.20 -3.17
CA PRO A 233 1.30 -24.08 -1.91
C PRO A 233 2.13 -22.80 -1.83
N LEU A 234 2.72 -22.39 -2.95
CA LEU A 234 3.64 -21.25 -3.02
C LEU A 234 2.91 -19.91 -2.85
N VAL A 235 1.74 -19.76 -3.48
CA VAL A 235 0.90 -18.58 -3.32
C VAL A 235 0.17 -18.59 -1.99
N LEU A 236 -0.37 -19.73 -1.56
CA LEU A 236 -1.25 -19.79 -0.40
C LEU A 236 -0.52 -19.68 0.93
N TYR A 237 0.73 -20.13 0.99
CA TYR A 237 1.51 -20.13 2.23
C TYR A 237 2.72 -19.22 2.15
N THR A 238 3.57 -19.38 1.12
CA THR A 238 4.81 -18.60 1.01
C THR A 238 4.53 -17.13 0.70
N GLY A 239 3.57 -16.84 -0.18
CA GLY A 239 3.16 -15.47 -0.53
C GLY A 239 2.80 -14.62 0.70
N PRO A 240 1.78 -14.99 1.49
CA PRO A 240 1.44 -14.30 2.72
C PRO A 240 2.61 -14.25 3.70
N ALA A 241 3.32 -15.37 3.93
CA ALA A 241 4.42 -15.40 4.90
C ALA A 241 5.52 -14.39 4.55
N VAL A 242 5.95 -14.35 3.29
CA VAL A 242 6.97 -13.40 2.80
C VAL A 242 6.44 -11.98 2.87
N LEU A 243 5.19 -11.74 2.43
CA LEU A 243 4.60 -10.40 2.44
C LEU A 243 4.48 -9.84 3.87
N TRP A 244 4.02 -10.64 4.82
CA TRP A 244 3.92 -10.25 6.23
C TRP A 244 5.31 -10.04 6.84
N ALA A 245 6.27 -10.93 6.58
CA ALA A 245 7.64 -10.79 7.08
C ALA A 245 8.29 -9.50 6.57
N VAL A 246 8.14 -9.19 5.28
CA VAL A 246 8.61 -7.93 4.68
C VAL A 246 7.90 -6.74 5.30
N ALA A 247 6.58 -6.76 5.43
CA ALA A 247 5.82 -5.67 6.01
C ALA A 247 6.19 -5.40 7.48
N ILE A 248 6.41 -6.44 8.29
CA ILE A 248 6.83 -6.31 9.69
C ILE A 248 8.27 -5.79 9.76
N SER A 249 9.20 -6.40 9.00
CA SER A 249 10.60 -5.98 9.00
C SER A 249 10.77 -4.54 8.54
N ASP A 250 10.04 -4.12 7.50
CA ASP A 250 10.08 -2.76 6.98
C ASP A 250 9.51 -1.72 7.98
N ALA A 251 8.48 -2.11 8.73
CA ALA A 251 7.93 -1.29 9.81
C ALA A 251 8.92 -1.12 10.98
N PHE A 252 9.74 -2.15 11.27
CA PHE A 252 10.81 -2.08 12.26
C PHE A 252 11.98 -1.21 11.81
N HIS A 253 12.54 -1.48 10.62
CA HIS A 253 13.85 -0.97 10.20
C HIS A 253 13.82 0.32 9.40
N GLY A 254 12.69 0.73 8.83
CA GLY A 254 12.71 1.92 7.97
C GLY A 254 12.95 3.25 8.71
N ARG A 255 13.25 3.23 10.01
CA ARG A 255 13.72 4.43 10.71
C ARG A 255 15.10 4.88 10.23
N ASP A 256 15.91 3.98 9.71
CA ASP A 256 17.37 4.18 9.60
C ASP A 256 17.84 4.65 8.22
N VAL A 257 16.96 4.73 7.21
CA VAL A 257 17.33 4.99 5.80
C VAL A 257 17.01 6.43 5.34
N GLU A 258 16.34 7.24 6.17
CA GLU A 258 15.92 8.61 5.81
C GLU A 258 16.54 9.71 6.70
N ALA A 259 17.55 9.37 7.51
CA ALA A 259 18.34 10.33 8.30
C ALA A 259 19.66 10.64 7.58
#